data_AF-A0A453FCF6-F1
#
_entry.id   AF-A0A453FCF6-F1
#
_cell.length_a   1.000
_cell.length_b   1.000
_cell.length_c   1.000
_cell.angle_alpha   90.00
_cell.angle_beta   90.00
_cell.angle_gamma   90.00
#
_symmetry.space_group_name_H-M   'P 1'
#
loop_
_entity.id
_entity.type
_entity.pdbx_description
1 polymer ?
#
loop_
_entity_poly.entity_id
_entity_poly.type
_entity_poly.pdbx_seq_one_letter_code
_entity_poly.pdbx_strand_id
1 'polypeptide(L)'
;TKKKNIVFLGSPQVAASVLDTLLAASSSPDSAFQVAAVVTQPPAAKNRGRKLLPSAVAQLALERGFPGDLIFTPERAGEESFLSDLKGVKPELCITAAYGNILPQRFLDIPPCGTVNIHPSLLPLYRGAAPVQRALQKQVFPLHILSVPWMQVQ
;
A
#
# COMPACT_ATOMS: atom_id res chain seq x y z
N THR A 1 25.61 4.19 0.92
CA THR A 1 24.60 5.21 0.57
C THR A 1 23.45 5.09 1.55
N LYS A 2 22.83 6.18 2.01
CA LYS A 2 21.69 6.10 2.94
C LYS A 2 20.49 5.48 2.21
N LYS A 3 19.85 4.45 2.82
CA LYS A 3 18.63 3.84 2.27
C LYS A 3 17.51 4.89 2.16
N LYS A 4 16.79 4.88 1.04
CA LYS A 4 15.61 5.72 0.82
C LYS A 4 14.43 5.19 1.63
N ASN A 5 13.65 6.07 2.24
CA ASN A 5 12.47 5.69 3.02
C ASN A 5 11.29 5.45 2.08
N ILE A 6 10.73 4.25 2.08
CA ILE A 6 9.51 3.92 1.35
C ILE A 6 8.39 3.65 2.34
N VAL A 7 7.20 4.16 2.04
CA VAL A 7 5.98 3.85 2.78
C VAL A 7 5.07 2.98 1.93
N PHE A 8 4.66 1.84 2.49
CA PHE A 8 3.74 0.93 1.81
C PHE A 8 2.31 1.14 2.30
N LEU A 9 1.35 1.18 1.38
CA LEU A 9 -0.07 1.34 1.68
C LEU A 9 -0.87 0.18 1.08
N GLY A 10 -1.65 -0.52 1.91
CA GLY A 10 -2.48 -1.62 1.45
C GLY A 10 -3.18 -2.31 2.59
N SER A 11 -4.16 -3.18 2.30
CA SER A 11 -4.95 -3.83 3.36
C SER A 11 -5.33 -5.30 3.13
N PRO A 12 -5.75 -5.72 1.92
CA PRO A 12 -6.15 -7.11 1.69
C PRO A 12 -4.94 -8.05 1.53
N GLN A 13 -5.20 -9.35 1.47
CA GLN A 13 -4.15 -10.39 1.36
C GLN A 13 -3.19 -10.17 0.17
N VAL A 14 -3.72 -9.75 -0.98
CA VAL A 14 -2.89 -9.45 -2.16
C VAL A 14 -1.87 -8.33 -1.89
N ALA A 15 -2.24 -7.33 -1.09
CA ALA A 15 -1.33 -6.26 -0.68
C ALA A 15 -0.29 -6.75 0.33
N ALA A 16 -0.66 -7.69 1.20
CA ALA A 16 0.29 -8.32 2.12
C ALA A 16 1.41 -9.05 1.36
N SER A 17 1.09 -9.79 0.30
CA SER A 17 2.12 -10.41 -0.55
C SER A 17 3.10 -9.41 -1.17
N VAL A 18 2.62 -8.21 -1.53
CA VAL A 18 3.50 -7.12 -2.00
C VAL A 18 4.39 -6.62 -0.88
N LEU A 19 3.83 -6.35 0.31
CA LEU A 19 4.62 -5.93 1.47
C LEU A 19 5.72 -6.94 1.78
N ASP A 20 5.41 -8.23 1.77
CA ASP A 20 6.38 -9.30 2.04
C ASP A 20 7.59 -9.22 1.10
N THR A 21 7.31 -9.02 -0.18
CA THR A 21 8.33 -8.86 -1.22
C THR A 21 9.18 -7.62 -0.98
N LEU A 22 8.56 -6.49 -0.62
CA LEU A 22 9.26 -5.23 -0.32
C LEU A 22 10.15 -5.37 0.91
N LEU A 23 9.65 -6.01 1.98
CA LEU A 23 10.42 -6.26 3.20
C LEU A 23 11.63 -7.13 2.89
N ALA A 24 11.44 -8.25 2.19
CA ALA A 24 12.52 -9.15 1.79
C ALA A 24 13.59 -8.45 0.95
N ALA A 25 13.17 -7.68 -0.06
CA ALA A 25 14.09 -6.90 -0.90
C ALA A 25 14.85 -5.83 -0.09
N SER A 26 14.16 -5.17 0.85
CA SER A 26 14.75 -4.11 1.67
C SER A 26 15.79 -4.59 2.68
N SER A 27 15.72 -5.87 3.09
CA SER A 27 16.63 -6.50 4.05
C SER A 27 18.04 -6.74 3.48
N SER A 28 18.21 -6.70 2.16
CA SER A 28 19.54 -6.83 1.54
C SER A 28 20.49 -5.69 1.99
N PRO A 29 21.77 -5.98 2.26
CA PRO A 29 22.79 -4.96 2.56
C PRO A 29 22.91 -3.91 1.44
N ASP A 30 22.78 -4.34 0.19
CA ASP A 30 22.93 -3.48 -1.00
C ASP A 30 21.61 -2.82 -1.43
N SER A 31 20.53 -3.01 -0.66
CA SER A 31 19.24 -2.39 -0.97
C SER A 31 19.36 -0.86 -0.95
N ALA A 32 18.84 -0.22 -1.99
CA ALA A 32 18.75 1.23 -2.06
C ALA A 32 17.65 1.81 -1.15
N PHE A 33 16.75 0.98 -0.61
CA PHE A 33 15.59 1.43 0.14
C PHE A 33 15.31 0.60 1.40
N GLN A 34 14.50 1.16 2.27
CA GLN A 34 13.90 0.50 3.43
C GLN A 34 12.39 0.79 3.50
N VAL A 35 11.62 -0.17 4.00
CA VAL A 35 10.22 0.07 4.34
C VAL A 35 10.21 0.80 5.68
N ALA A 36 9.92 2.10 5.67
CA ALA A 36 10.00 2.97 6.83
C ALA A 36 8.67 3.08 7.59
N ALA A 37 7.55 2.84 6.92
CA ALA A 37 6.25 2.67 7.56
C ALA A 37 5.29 1.86 6.69
N VAL A 38 4.25 1.34 7.32
CA VAL A 38 3.13 0.64 6.69
C VAL A 38 1.86 1.39 7.02
N VAL A 39 1.02 1.67 6.02
CA VAL A 39 -0.31 2.26 6.20
C VAL A 39 -1.34 1.24 5.77
N THR A 40 -2.32 0.99 6.63
CA THR A 40 -3.40 0.06 6.33
C THR A 40 -4.71 0.50 6.96
N GLN A 41 -5.81 -0.16 6.61
CA GLN A 41 -7.11 0.13 7.19
C GLN A 41 -7.15 -0.27 8.67
N PRO A 42 -7.89 0.47 9.51
CA PRO A 42 -8.15 0.08 10.89
C PRO A 42 -8.70 -1.34 11.02
N PRO A 43 -8.50 -1.99 12.17
CA PRO A 43 -9.13 -3.27 12.46
C PRO A 43 -10.64 -3.20 12.23
N ALA A 44 -11.17 -4.14 11.46
CA ALA A 44 -12.59 -4.21 11.12
C ALA A 44 -13.18 -5.53 11.60
N ALA A 45 -14.47 -5.52 11.92
CA ALA A 45 -15.17 -6.72 12.33
C ALA A 45 -15.27 -7.70 11.15
N LYS A 46 -14.71 -8.90 11.30
CA LYS A 46 -14.78 -9.98 10.30
C LYS A 46 -15.52 -11.19 10.88
N ASN A 47 -16.25 -11.90 10.01
CA ASN A 47 -17.04 -13.11 10.30
C ASN A 47 -18.26 -12.91 11.23
N ARG A 48 -19.16 -13.92 11.26
CA ARG A 48 -20.25 -14.01 12.25
C ARG A 48 -19.62 -14.26 13.62
N GLY A 49 -19.56 -13.22 14.46
CA GLY A 49 -18.86 -13.23 15.75
C GLY A 49 -18.17 -11.91 16.13
N ARG A 50 -18.09 -10.93 15.21
CA ARG A 50 -17.68 -9.52 15.46
C ARG A 50 -16.34 -9.33 16.18
N LYS A 51 -15.36 -10.22 16.00
CA LYS A 51 -13.99 -9.92 16.45
C LYS A 51 -13.38 -8.87 15.54
N LEU A 52 -12.84 -7.80 16.12
CA LEU A 52 -12.01 -6.84 15.41
C LEU A 52 -10.70 -7.54 15.07
N LEU A 53 -10.43 -7.71 13.77
CA LEU A 53 -9.19 -8.30 13.29
C LEU A 53 -8.38 -7.25 12.56
N PRO A 54 -7.05 -7.25 12.71
CA PRO A 54 -6.18 -6.42 11.90
C PRO A 54 -6.37 -6.75 10.41
N SER A 55 -5.98 -5.80 9.58
CA SER A 55 -5.83 -6.06 8.13
C SER A 55 -4.78 -7.14 7.88
N ALA A 56 -4.81 -7.78 6.71
CA ALA A 56 -3.80 -8.77 6.35
C ALA A 56 -2.38 -8.17 6.30
N VAL A 57 -2.29 -6.90 5.88
CA VAL A 57 -1.05 -6.13 5.85
C VAL A 57 -0.51 -5.85 7.26
N ALA A 58 -1.35 -5.40 8.20
CA ALA A 58 -0.93 -5.19 9.58
C ALA A 58 -0.48 -6.49 10.23
N GLN A 59 -1.25 -7.57 10.03
CA GLN A 59 -0.92 -8.87 10.57
C GLN A 59 0.44 -9.36 10.06
N LEU A 60 0.66 -9.33 8.74
CA LEU A 60 1.92 -9.74 8.14
C LEU A 60 3.10 -8.88 8.64
N ALA A 61 2.92 -7.56 8.71
CA ALA A 61 3.97 -6.66 9.19
C ALA A 61 4.43 -7.05 10.61
N LEU A 62 3.48 -7.29 11.52
CA LEU A 62 3.77 -7.74 12.89
C LEU A 62 4.43 -9.12 12.91
N GLU A 63 3.97 -10.07 12.11
CA GLU A 63 4.56 -11.41 11.99
C GLU A 63 6.01 -11.37 11.48
N ARG A 64 6.35 -10.37 10.64
CA ARG A 64 7.71 -10.11 10.16
C ARG A 64 8.57 -9.30 11.15
N GLY A 65 8.06 -8.99 12.34
CA GLY A 65 8.76 -8.20 13.35
C GLY A 65 8.86 -6.71 13.02
N PHE A 66 8.00 -6.19 12.13
CA PHE A 66 7.96 -4.77 11.81
C PHE A 66 7.50 -3.97 13.04
N PRO A 67 8.12 -2.80 13.34
CA PRO A 67 7.76 -2.01 14.50
C PRO A 67 6.29 -1.56 14.45
N GLY A 68 5.52 -1.89 15.48
CA GLY A 68 4.07 -1.62 15.53
C GLY A 68 3.72 -0.12 15.54
N ASP A 69 4.62 0.71 16.06
CA ASP A 69 4.55 2.18 16.05
C ASP A 69 4.75 2.80 14.65
N LEU A 70 5.30 2.02 13.70
CA LEU A 70 5.43 2.38 12.29
C LEU A 70 4.31 1.77 11.42
N ILE A 71 3.27 1.21 12.04
CA ILE A 71 2.06 0.74 11.37
C ILE A 71 0.93 1.74 11.63
N PHE A 72 0.62 2.56 10.63
CA PHE A 72 -0.44 3.56 10.71
C PHE A 72 -1.78 2.99 10.24
N THR A 73 -2.83 3.30 10.99
CA THR A 73 -4.21 2.91 10.65
C THR A 73 -5.16 4.10 10.70
N PRO A 74 -4.98 5.13 9.85
CA PRO A 74 -5.90 6.26 9.81
C PRO A 74 -7.28 5.81 9.31
N GLU A 75 -8.36 6.36 9.84
CA GLU A 75 -9.69 6.13 9.25
C GLU A 75 -9.78 6.78 7.86
N ARG A 76 -9.16 7.95 7.70
CA ARG A 76 -9.08 8.73 6.46
C ARG A 76 -7.63 9.13 6.18
N ALA A 77 -7.18 8.94 4.95
CA ALA A 77 -5.82 9.30 4.51
C ALA A 77 -5.49 10.80 4.57
N GLY A 78 -6.47 11.65 4.91
CA GLY A 78 -6.30 13.08 5.12
C GLY A 78 -6.33 13.51 6.59
N GLU A 79 -6.28 12.62 7.57
CA GLU A 79 -6.22 13.08 8.96
C GLU A 79 -4.94 13.88 9.21
N GLU A 80 -5.05 15.06 9.82
CA GLU A 80 -3.90 15.96 9.99
C GLU A 80 -2.83 15.35 10.91
N SER A 81 -3.27 14.62 11.96
CA SER A 81 -2.39 13.83 12.82
C SER A 81 -1.59 12.81 12.01
N PHE A 82 -2.28 11.99 11.21
CA PHE A 82 -1.64 11.00 10.35
C PHE A 82 -0.67 11.63 9.35
N LEU A 83 -1.05 12.74 8.70
CA LEU A 83 -0.16 13.42 7.75
C LEU A 83 1.06 14.01 8.44
N SER A 84 0.94 14.48 9.69
CA SER A 84 2.07 14.94 10.50
C SER A 84 3.03 13.79 10.80
N ASP A 85 2.52 12.64 11.25
CA ASP A 85 3.33 11.46 11.53
C ASP A 85 4.03 10.96 10.26
N LEU A 86 3.30 10.90 9.14
CA LEU A 86 3.83 10.51 7.84
C LEU A 86 4.95 11.45 7.37
N LYS A 87 4.83 12.77 7.57
CA LYS A 87 5.91 13.72 7.29
C LYS A 87 7.14 13.45 8.16
N GLY A 88 6.94 13.04 9.42
CA GLY A 88 8.00 12.63 10.33
C GLY A 88 8.81 11.42 9.83
N VAL A 89 8.15 10.49 9.13
CA VAL A 89 8.80 9.34 8.46
C VAL A 89 9.70 9.77 7.30
N LYS A 90 9.48 10.97 6.72
CA LYS A 90 10.23 11.49 5.56
C LYS A 90 10.24 10.50 4.38
N PRO A 91 9.05 10.06 3.90
CA PRO A 91 8.98 9.14 2.77
C PRO A 91 9.58 9.80 1.52
N GLU A 92 10.40 9.06 0.79
CA GLU A 92 10.85 9.47 -0.55
C GLU A 92 9.86 9.01 -1.62
N LEU A 93 9.26 7.84 -1.44
CA LEU A 93 8.27 7.24 -2.32
C LEU A 93 7.18 6.53 -1.50
N CYS A 94 5.93 6.67 -1.92
CA CYS A 94 4.84 5.84 -1.41
C CYS A 94 4.43 4.79 -2.46
N ILE A 95 4.18 3.56 -2.02
CA ILE A 95 3.71 2.46 -2.88
C ILE A 95 2.35 2.00 -2.36
N THR A 96 1.33 2.04 -3.21
CA THR A 96 -0.02 1.60 -2.86
C THR A 96 -0.36 0.30 -3.57
N ALA A 97 -1.00 -0.64 -2.87
CA ALA A 97 -1.58 -1.84 -3.45
C ALA A 97 -2.91 -2.12 -2.75
N ALA A 98 -4.02 -1.98 -3.49
CA ALA A 98 -5.37 -2.21 -2.97
C ALA A 98 -5.65 -1.51 -1.61
N TYR A 99 -5.26 -0.23 -1.51
CA TYR A 99 -5.60 0.62 -0.37
C TYR A 99 -6.96 1.28 -0.59
N GLY A 100 -7.83 1.24 0.42
CA GLY A 100 -9.25 1.61 0.27
C GLY A 100 -9.56 3.10 0.36
N ASN A 101 -8.65 3.92 0.90
CA ASN A 101 -8.90 5.36 1.04
C ASN A 101 -8.44 6.11 -0.20
N ILE A 102 -9.23 7.11 -0.61
CA ILE A 102 -8.80 8.11 -1.59
C ILE A 102 -7.68 8.95 -0.97
N LEU A 103 -6.56 9.06 -1.68
CA LEU A 103 -5.42 9.87 -1.25
C LEU A 103 -5.66 11.34 -1.67
N PRO A 104 -5.83 12.27 -0.72
CA PRO A 104 -5.99 13.69 -1.05
C PRO A 104 -4.67 14.30 -1.53
N GLN A 105 -4.73 15.45 -2.22
CA GLN A 105 -3.53 16.12 -2.75
C GLN A 105 -2.46 16.36 -1.68
N ARG A 106 -2.86 16.81 -0.48
CA ARG A 106 -1.96 17.01 0.67
C ARG A 106 -1.19 15.75 1.12
N PHE A 107 -1.68 14.55 0.81
CA PHE A 107 -0.93 13.31 1.00
C PHE A 107 0.07 13.13 -0.15
N LEU A 108 -0.40 13.30 -1.39
CA LEU A 108 0.40 13.10 -2.60
C LEU A 108 1.59 14.06 -2.69
N ASP A 109 1.48 15.24 -2.07
CA ASP A 109 2.54 16.24 -1.99
C ASP A 109 3.65 15.90 -0.97
N ILE A 110 3.46 14.90 -0.11
CA ILE A 110 4.44 14.54 0.94
C ILE A 110 5.68 13.83 0.35
N PRO A 111 5.56 12.70 -0.38
CA PRO A 111 6.73 12.05 -0.96
C PRO A 111 7.23 12.80 -2.20
N PRO A 112 8.50 13.25 -2.25
CA PRO A 112 9.04 14.01 -3.39
C PRO A 112 9.08 13.19 -4.69
N CYS A 113 9.21 11.86 -4.63
CA CYS A 113 9.10 11.00 -5.81
C CYS A 113 7.65 10.58 -6.11
N GLY A 114 6.67 11.11 -5.36
CA GLY A 114 5.25 10.84 -5.54
C GLY A 114 4.78 9.52 -4.95
N THR A 115 3.61 9.09 -5.43
CA THR A 115 2.96 7.85 -5.01
C THR A 115 2.68 6.98 -6.24
N VAL A 116 3.08 5.71 -6.18
CA VAL A 116 2.88 4.74 -7.25
C VAL A 116 1.87 3.69 -6.80
N ASN A 117 0.90 3.38 -7.67
CA ASN A 117 -0.12 2.37 -7.39
C ASN A 117 0.10 1.10 -8.21
N ILE A 118 0.17 -0.04 -7.52
CA ILE A 118 0.16 -1.37 -8.14
C ILE A 118 -1.28 -1.71 -8.45
N HIS A 119 -1.65 -1.53 -9.72
CA HIS A 119 -2.98 -1.82 -10.21
C HIS A 119 -3.05 -3.23 -10.82
N PRO A 120 -4.02 -4.09 -10.44
CA PRO A 120 -4.11 -5.45 -10.96
C PRO A 120 -4.80 -5.53 -12.33
N SER A 121 -4.39 -4.65 -13.26
CA SER A 121 -4.77 -4.71 -14.68
C SER A 121 -3.74 -4.05 -15.59
N LEU A 122 -3.84 -4.35 -16.89
CA LEU A 122 -3.12 -3.65 -17.95
C LEU A 122 -3.80 -2.32 -18.25
N LEU A 123 -3.34 -1.24 -17.62
CA LEU A 123 -3.88 0.09 -17.85
C LEU A 123 -3.64 0.53 -19.32
N PRO A 124 -4.57 1.27 -19.95
CA PRO A 124 -5.78 1.88 -19.38
C PRO A 124 -6.99 0.94 -19.23
N LEU A 125 -6.88 -0.35 -19.56
CA LEU A 125 -7.98 -1.30 -19.44
C LEU A 125 -8.30 -1.63 -17.97
N TYR A 126 -9.59 -1.83 -17.70
CA TYR A 126 -10.11 -2.30 -16.41
C TYR A 126 -9.78 -1.40 -15.20
N ARG A 127 -9.69 -0.08 -15.38
CA ARG A 127 -9.61 0.87 -14.24
C ARG A 127 -10.72 0.62 -13.21
N GLY A 128 -10.44 0.97 -11.96
CA GLY A 128 -11.43 1.01 -10.89
C GLY A 128 -11.30 -0.15 -9.91
N ALA A 129 -12.35 -0.40 -9.14
CA ALA A 129 -12.27 -1.21 -7.91
C ALA A 129 -12.25 -2.73 -8.13
N ALA A 130 -12.63 -3.24 -9.31
CA ALA A 130 -12.79 -4.67 -9.57
C ALA A 130 -12.16 -5.14 -10.90
N PRO A 131 -10.88 -4.81 -11.19
CA PRO A 131 -10.24 -5.11 -12.47
C PRO A 131 -10.22 -6.59 -12.81
N VAL A 132 -9.86 -7.43 -11.83
CA VAL A 132 -9.70 -8.88 -12.02
C VAL A 132 -11.04 -9.52 -12.37
N GLN A 133 -12.10 -9.18 -11.64
CA GLN A 133 -13.45 -9.68 -11.89
C GLN A 133 -13.94 -9.27 -13.29
N ARG A 134 -13.64 -8.04 -13.72
CA ARG A 134 -14.03 -7.53 -15.06
C ARG A 134 -13.25 -8.20 -16.19
N ALA A 135 -11.96 -8.48 -16.00
CA ALA A 135 -11.16 -9.21 -16.97
C ALA A 135 -11.66 -10.66 -17.14
N LEU A 136 -11.97 -11.34 -16.02
CA LEU A 136 -12.55 -12.69 -16.03
C LEU A 136 -13.93 -12.71 -16.69
N GLN A 137 -14.80 -11.74 -16.38
CA GLN A 137 -16.11 -11.60 -17.02
C GLN A 137 -16.00 -11.47 -18.54
N LYS A 138 -14.92 -10.84 -19.03
CA LYS A 138 -14.66 -10.65 -20.46
C LYS A 138 -13.75 -11.72 -21.08
N GLN A 139 -13.38 -12.76 -20.32
CA GLN A 139 -12.56 -13.89 -20.79
C GLN A 139 -11.20 -13.49 -21.41
N VAL A 140 -10.53 -12.46 -20.87
CA VAL A 140 -9.22 -12.03 -21.39
C VAL A 140 -8.07 -12.79 -20.71
N PHE A 141 -7.26 -13.51 -21.49
CA PHE A 141 -6.05 -14.23 -21.06
C PHE A 141 -4.88 -13.93 -22.01
N PRO A 142 -3.60 -13.83 -21.56
CA PRO A 142 -3.09 -13.99 -20.19
C PRO A 142 -3.02 -12.67 -19.38
N LEU A 143 -3.30 -12.75 -18.08
CA LEU A 143 -3.13 -11.65 -17.12
C LEU A 143 -1.66 -11.57 -16.66
N HIS A 144 -0.75 -11.12 -17.53
CA HIS A 144 0.57 -10.66 -17.07
C HIS A 144 0.40 -9.24 -16.51
N ILE A 145 0.50 -9.07 -15.19
CA ILE A 145 0.21 -7.83 -14.49
C ILE A 145 1.51 -7.18 -14.05
N LEU A 146 1.96 -6.19 -14.82
CA LEU A 146 2.81 -5.11 -14.32
C LEU A 146 2.48 -3.87 -15.16
N SER A 147 1.81 -2.91 -14.54
CA SER A 147 1.59 -1.59 -15.11
C SER A 147 2.05 -0.57 -14.09
N VAL A 148 3.10 0.16 -14.44
CA VAL A 148 3.59 1.33 -13.69
C VAL A 148 3.26 2.59 -14.50
N PRO A 149 2.01 3.09 -14.47
CA PRO A 149 1.76 4.47 -14.87
C PRO A 149 1.90 5.39 -13.66
N TRP A 150 2.59 6.51 -13.87
CA TRP A 150 2.55 7.67 -13.00
C TRP A 150 1.11 8.02 -12.69
N MET A 151 0.76 8.13 -11.41
CA MET A 151 -0.60 8.42 -10.98
C MET A 151 -0.92 9.90 -11.29
N GLN A 152 -1.48 10.18 -12.47
CA GLN A 152 -2.32 11.37 -12.63
C GLN A 152 -3.72 11.01 -12.16
N VAL A 153 -4.08 11.56 -11.01
CA VAL A 153 -5.45 11.51 -10.48
C VAL A 153 -6.35 12.27 -11.44
N GLN A 154 -7.28 11.55 -12.09
CA GLN A 154 -8.60 12.03 -12.50
C GLN A 154 -9.62 10.95 -12.15
#